data_AF-A0A8T6NRZ4-F1
#
_entry.id   AF-A0A8T6NRZ4-F1
#
_cell.length_a   1.000
_cell.length_b   1.000
_cell.length_c   1.000
_cell.angle_alpha   90.00
_cell.angle_beta   90.00
_cell.angle_gamma   90.00
#
_symmetry.space_group_name_H-M   'P 1'
#
loop_
_entity.id
_entity.type
_entity.pdbx_description
1 polymer ?
#
loop_
_entity_poly.entity_id
_entity_poly.type
_entity_poly.pdbx_seq_one_letter_code
_entity_poly.pdbx_strand_id
1 'polypeptide(L)'
;MATVIFGVLAGVCWAASDFNGGVASKHTPALAVVVRSQLAGAGVRVIFALGEAVPAWPDLLAGGAAGICGSLALVAYYHGLAQGRMGVTSPVTAVIAVIVPVVVGSITEGLPAPLRLAGFGLALLSVWLVSRTNSTI
;
A
#
# COMPACT_ATOMS: atom_id res chain seq x y z
N MET A 1 -2.78 -1.59 22.86
CA MET A 1 -2.91 -2.95 22.29
C MET A 1 -3.74 -2.97 21.00
N ALA A 2 -4.88 -2.26 20.93
CA ALA A 2 -5.72 -2.20 19.72
C ALA A 2 -4.97 -1.80 18.44
N THR A 3 -4.06 -0.82 18.51
CA THR A 3 -3.26 -0.34 17.36
C THR A 3 -2.36 -1.43 16.76
N VAL A 4 -1.80 -2.30 17.61
CA VAL A 4 -0.96 -3.42 17.14
C VAL A 4 -1.81 -4.46 16.42
N ILE A 5 -2.98 -4.79 16.97
CA ILE A 5 -3.92 -5.72 16.35
C ILE A 5 -4.39 -5.19 14.99
N PHE A 6 -4.82 -3.92 14.92
CA PHE A 6 -5.22 -3.31 13.66
C PHE A 6 -4.07 -3.22 12.66
N GLY A 7 -2.85 -2.96 13.11
CA GLY A 7 -1.66 -2.96 12.24
C GLY A 7 -1.39 -4.32 11.62
N VAL A 8 -1.47 -5.40 12.42
CA VAL A 8 -1.28 -6.78 11.91
C VAL A 8 -2.41 -7.18 10.97
N LEU A 9 -3.66 -6.89 11.33
CA LEU A 9 -4.82 -7.17 10.47
C LEU A 9 -4.72 -6.41 9.15
N ALA A 10 -4.37 -5.13 9.18
CA ALA A 10 -4.14 -4.32 7.98
C ALA A 10 -3.03 -4.93 7.12
N GLY A 11 -1.93 -5.38 7.73
CA GLY A 11 -0.84 -6.07 7.03
C GLY A 11 -1.29 -7.36 6.33
N VAL A 12 -2.10 -8.19 7.00
CA VAL A 12 -2.67 -9.41 6.41
C VAL A 12 -3.60 -9.08 5.25
N CYS A 13 -4.48 -8.09 5.41
CA CYS A 13 -5.38 -7.64 4.37
C CYS A 13 -4.62 -7.10 3.14
N TRP A 14 -3.56 -6.31 3.36
CA TRP A 14 -2.71 -5.79 2.30
C TRP A 14 -1.98 -6.91 1.55
N ALA A 15 -1.36 -7.84 2.28
CA ALA A 15 -0.65 -8.97 1.66
C ALA A 15 -1.59 -9.85 0.81
N ALA A 16 -2.80 -10.14 1.31
CA ALA A 16 -3.80 -10.88 0.56
C ALA A 16 -4.30 -10.12 -0.68
N SER A 17 -4.47 -8.79 -0.56
CA SER A 17 -4.87 -7.93 -1.67
C SER A 17 -3.81 -7.87 -2.77
N ASP A 18 -2.55 -7.70 -2.40
CA ASP A 18 -1.42 -7.67 -3.34
C ASP A 18 -1.32 -8.98 -4.11
N PHE A 19 -1.42 -10.12 -3.41
CA PHE A 19 -1.45 -11.45 -4.02
C PHE A 19 -2.59 -11.60 -5.03
N ASN A 20 -3.82 -11.30 -4.62
CA ASN A 20 -4.98 -11.46 -5.49
C ASN A 20 -4.95 -10.47 -6.67
N GLY A 21 -4.60 -9.22 -6.43
CA GLY A 21 -4.51 -8.16 -7.43
C GLY A 21 -3.43 -8.42 -8.47
N GLY A 22 -2.25 -8.88 -8.05
CA GLY A 22 -1.17 -9.24 -8.97
C GLY A 22 -1.47 -10.51 -9.77
N VAL A 23 -2.06 -11.56 -9.17
CA VAL A 23 -2.50 -12.75 -9.93
C VAL A 23 -3.59 -12.39 -10.95
N ALA A 24 -4.59 -11.60 -10.55
CA ALA A 24 -5.63 -11.13 -11.47
C ALA A 24 -5.05 -10.31 -12.63
N SER A 25 -4.02 -9.51 -12.36
CA SER A 25 -3.35 -8.66 -13.37
C SER A 25 -2.47 -9.43 -14.36
N LYS A 26 -2.21 -10.72 -14.12
CA LYS A 26 -1.56 -11.61 -15.10
C LYS A 26 -2.51 -12.04 -16.22
N HIS A 27 -3.81 -12.09 -15.94
CA HIS A 27 -4.83 -12.57 -16.88
C HIS A 27 -5.77 -11.46 -17.38
N THR A 28 -5.77 -10.31 -16.72
CA THR A 28 -6.61 -9.14 -17.04
C THR A 28 -5.74 -7.89 -17.04
N PRO A 29 -5.99 -6.88 -17.90
CA PRO A 29 -5.28 -5.61 -17.84
C PRO A 29 -5.30 -5.00 -16.43
N ALA A 30 -4.14 -4.57 -15.92
CA ALA A 30 -4.00 -4.01 -14.57
C ALA A 30 -4.98 -2.86 -14.29
N LEU A 31 -5.24 -2.02 -15.30
CA LEU A 31 -6.22 -0.94 -15.22
C LEU A 31 -7.63 -1.45 -14.89
N ALA A 32 -8.07 -2.54 -15.52
CA ALA A 32 -9.39 -3.12 -15.28
C ALA A 32 -9.49 -3.79 -13.90
N VAL A 33 -8.37 -4.30 -13.35
CA VAL A 33 -8.31 -4.78 -11.96
C VAL A 33 -8.47 -3.59 -11.00
N VAL A 34 -7.69 -2.52 -11.19
CA VAL A 34 -7.75 -1.31 -10.35
C VAL A 34 -9.13 -0.66 -10.38
N VAL A 35 -9.73 -0.45 -11.56
CA VAL A 35 -11.05 0.18 -11.67
C VAL A 35 -12.11 -0.62 -10.90
N ARG A 36 -12.13 -1.95 -11.05
CA ARG A 36 -13.08 -2.80 -10.30
C ARG A 36 -12.86 -2.72 -8.79
N SER A 37 -11.59 -2.75 -8.34
CA SER A 37 -11.25 -2.61 -6.92
C SER A 37 -11.65 -1.23 -6.36
N GLN A 38 -11.39 -0.16 -7.11
CA GLN A 38 -11.72 1.20 -6.69
C GLN A 38 -13.24 1.43 -6.65
N LEU A 39 -14.02 0.84 -7.56
CA LEU A 39 -15.49 0.89 -7.51
C LEU A 39 -16.05 0.15 -6.30
N ALA A 40 -15.54 -1.05 -6.00
CA ALA A 40 -15.94 -1.80 -4.82
C ALA A 40 -15.61 -1.02 -3.53
N GLY A 41 -14.40 -0.46 -3.44
CA GLY A 41 -13.98 0.36 -2.30
C GLY A 41 -14.75 1.68 -2.19
N ALA A 42 -15.10 2.30 -3.31
CA ALA A 42 -15.90 3.52 -3.33
C ALA A 42 -17.29 3.29 -2.74
N GLY A 43 -17.94 2.16 -3.04
CA GLY A 43 -19.23 1.80 -2.44
C GLY A 43 -19.18 1.76 -0.91
N VAL A 44 -18.15 1.13 -0.35
CA VAL A 44 -17.94 1.08 1.11
C VAL A 44 -17.69 2.49 1.67
N ARG A 45 -16.85 3.30 1.02
CA ARG A 45 -16.59 4.69 1.46
C ARG A 45 -17.85 5.55 1.45
N VAL A 46 -18.70 5.39 0.43
CA VAL A 46 -19.98 6.12 0.35
C VAL A 46 -20.89 5.74 1.50
N ILE A 47 -20.99 4.46 1.85
CA ILE A 47 -21.81 4.00 3.00
C ILE A 47 -21.37 4.69 4.30
N PHE A 48 -20.06 4.77 4.57
CA PHE A 48 -19.55 5.46 5.75
C PHE A 48 -19.68 6.98 5.68
N ALA A 49 -19.76 7.56 4.48
CA ALA A 49 -19.99 8.99 4.32
C ALA A 49 -21.46 9.40 4.51
N LEU A 50 -22.40 8.44 4.54
CA LEU A 50 -23.81 8.74 4.79
C LEU A 50 -24.01 9.24 6.23
N GLY A 51 -24.31 10.54 6.37
CA GLY A 51 -24.54 11.19 7.66
C GLY A 51 -23.42 12.13 8.10
N GLU A 52 -22.31 12.18 7.38
CA GLU A 52 -21.22 13.12 7.61
C GLU A 52 -21.45 14.45 6.87
N ALA A 53 -20.90 15.55 7.41
CA ALA A 53 -20.94 16.84 6.74
C ALA A 53 -20.07 16.83 5.48
N VAL A 54 -20.51 17.52 4.42
CA VAL A 54 -19.72 17.65 3.20
C VAL A 54 -18.44 18.44 3.50
N PRO A 55 -17.25 17.90 3.21
CA PRO A 55 -15.98 18.60 3.43
C PRO A 55 -15.88 19.89 2.63
N ALA A 56 -15.02 20.81 3.08
CA ALA A 56 -14.77 22.04 2.34
C ALA A 56 -14.16 21.76 0.95
N TRP A 57 -14.35 22.69 0.02
CA TRP A 57 -13.83 22.54 -1.35
C TRP A 57 -12.32 22.21 -1.44
N PRO A 58 -11.43 22.86 -0.65
CA PRO A 58 -10.01 22.53 -0.69
C PRO A 58 -9.71 21.07 -0.31
N ASP A 59 -10.44 20.53 0.66
CA ASP A 59 -10.26 19.15 1.12
C ASP A 59 -10.75 18.14 0.08
N LEU A 60 -11.85 18.47 -0.62
CA LEU A 60 -12.33 17.67 -1.75
C LEU A 60 -11.33 17.65 -2.91
N LEU A 61 -10.69 18.78 -3.22
CA LEU A 61 -9.66 18.85 -4.27
C LEU A 61 -8.41 18.08 -3.87
N ALA A 62 -7.93 18.24 -2.64
CA ALA A 62 -6.79 17.48 -2.12
C ALA A 62 -7.07 15.97 -2.11
N GLY A 63 -8.26 15.56 -1.64
CA GLY A 63 -8.70 14.17 -1.65
C GLY A 63 -8.84 13.59 -3.07
N GLY A 64 -9.38 14.37 -4.00
CA GLY A 64 -9.48 14.00 -5.42
C GLY A 64 -8.11 13.80 -6.05
N ALA A 65 -7.18 14.74 -5.85
CA ALA A 65 -5.82 14.65 -6.34
C ALA A 65 -5.07 13.45 -5.74
N ALA A 66 -5.19 13.22 -4.43
CA ALA A 66 -4.62 12.07 -3.75
C ALA A 66 -5.21 10.75 -4.29
N GLY A 67 -6.51 10.71 -4.56
CA GLY A 67 -7.20 9.55 -5.13
C GLY A 67 -6.71 9.20 -6.55
N ILE A 68 -6.49 10.20 -7.39
CA ILE A 68 -5.93 10.02 -8.74
C ILE A 68 -4.49 9.50 -8.64
N CYS A 69 -3.65 10.15 -7.84
CA CYS A 69 -2.25 9.75 -7.66
C CYS A 69 -2.16 8.31 -7.13
N GLY A 70 -2.96 7.96 -6.11
CA GLY A 70 -3.02 6.61 -5.55
C GLY A 70 -3.51 5.57 -6.55
N SER A 71 -4.49 5.90 -7.39
CA SER A 71 -5.00 4.97 -8.41
C SER A 71 -3.97 4.73 -9.52
N LEU A 72 -3.29 5.77 -9.99
CA LEU A 72 -2.20 5.65 -10.98
C LEU A 72 -1.02 4.83 -10.43
N ALA A 73 -0.63 5.10 -9.17
CA ALA A 73 0.39 4.31 -8.48
C ALA A 73 -0.02 2.84 -8.38
N LEU A 74 -1.28 2.54 -8.08
CA LEU A 74 -1.79 1.17 -7.99
C LEU A 74 -1.78 0.45 -9.36
N VAL A 75 -2.10 1.16 -10.45
CA VAL A 75 -1.99 0.59 -11.81
C VAL A 75 -0.54 0.24 -12.14
N ALA A 76 0.40 1.15 -11.87
CA ALA A 76 1.83 0.90 -12.07
C ALA A 76 2.33 -0.26 -11.20
N TYR A 77 1.86 -0.33 -9.95
CA TYR A 77 2.19 -1.40 -9.03
C TYR A 77 1.72 -2.77 -9.54
N TYR A 78 0.43 -2.91 -9.85
CA TYR A 78 -0.13 -4.17 -10.36
C TYR A 78 0.45 -4.58 -11.71
N HIS A 79 0.76 -3.62 -12.57
CA HIS A 79 1.50 -3.88 -13.79
C HIS A 79 2.90 -4.45 -13.50
N GLY A 80 3.63 -3.88 -12.53
CA GLY A 80 4.91 -4.40 -12.06
C GLY A 80 4.80 -5.80 -11.42
N LEU A 81 3.72 -6.09 -10.70
CA LEU A 81 3.46 -7.44 -10.14
C LEU A 81 3.17 -8.48 -11.23
N ALA A 82 2.52 -8.07 -12.31
CA ALA A 82 2.19 -8.95 -13.43
C ALA A 82 3.42 -9.29 -14.29
N GLN A 83 4.31 -8.32 -14.52
CA GLN A 83 5.51 -8.48 -15.34
C GLN A 83 6.71 -9.06 -14.58
N GLY A 84 6.83 -8.74 -13.28
CA GLY A 84 7.95 -9.13 -12.46
C GLY A 84 7.72 -10.41 -11.64
N ARG A 85 8.75 -10.77 -10.86
CA ARG A 85 8.61 -11.79 -9.81
C ARG A 85 7.82 -11.16 -8.67
N MET A 86 6.55 -11.54 -8.57
CA MET A 86 5.62 -11.03 -7.56
C MET A 86 6.18 -11.03 -6.13
N GLY A 87 6.92 -12.09 -5.75
CA GLY A 87 7.56 -12.22 -4.43
C GLY A 87 8.75 -11.29 -4.18
N VAL A 88 9.21 -10.54 -5.18
CA VAL A 88 10.26 -9.51 -5.04
C VAL A 88 9.65 -8.11 -5.24
N THR A 89 8.81 -7.95 -6.25
CA THR A 89 8.21 -6.64 -6.58
C THR A 89 7.39 -6.09 -5.41
N SER A 90 6.53 -6.89 -4.77
CA SER A 90 5.69 -6.45 -3.64
C SER A 90 6.51 -6.01 -2.41
N PRO A 91 7.49 -6.80 -1.92
CA PRO A 91 8.36 -6.33 -0.83
C PRO A 91 9.17 -5.08 -1.15
N VAL A 92 9.70 -4.95 -2.38
CA VAL A 92 10.48 -3.79 -2.79
C VAL A 92 9.63 -2.52 -2.82
N THR A 93 8.43 -2.59 -3.39
CA THR A 93 7.52 -1.43 -3.43
C THR A 93 7.02 -1.04 -2.05
N ALA A 94 6.83 -2.00 -1.14
CA ALA A 94 6.47 -1.72 0.25
C ALA A 94 7.56 -0.90 0.97
N VAL A 95 8.84 -1.24 0.75
CA VAL A 95 9.97 -0.46 1.30
C VAL A 95 9.96 0.96 0.75
N ILE A 96 9.79 1.12 -0.57
CA ILE A 96 9.74 2.45 -1.21
C ILE A 96 8.57 3.28 -0.66
N ALA A 97 7.38 2.68 -0.53
CA ALA A 97 6.18 3.34 -0.05
C ALA A 97 6.31 3.85 1.40
N VAL A 98 7.13 3.18 2.22
CA VAL A 98 7.36 3.57 3.62
C VAL A 98 8.31 4.76 3.77
N ILE A 99 9.16 5.06 2.78
CA ILE A 99 10.16 6.14 2.88
C ILE A 99 9.48 7.50 3.13
N VAL A 100 8.45 7.83 2.36
CA VAL A 100 7.76 9.13 2.46
C VAL A 100 7.17 9.36 3.86
N PRO A 101 6.29 8.49 4.40
CA PRO A 101 5.73 8.70 5.74
C PRO A 101 6.79 8.66 6.84
N VAL A 102 7.85 7.85 6.72
CA VAL A 102 8.93 7.83 7.71
C VAL A 102 9.72 9.13 7.71
N VAL A 103 10.08 9.65 6.53
CA VAL A 103 10.82 10.92 6.41
C VAL A 103 9.98 12.09 6.87
N VAL A 104 8.74 12.20 6.38
CA VAL A 104 7.83 13.28 6.77
C VAL A 104 7.55 13.23 8.27
N GLY A 105 7.21 12.06 8.82
CA GLY A 105 6.99 11.87 10.26
C GLY A 105 8.22 12.22 11.09
N SER A 106 9.42 11.88 10.61
CA SER A 106 10.67 12.24 11.32
C SER A 106 10.92 13.75 11.35
N ILE A 107 10.52 14.47 10.30
CA ILE A 107 10.64 15.93 10.21
C ILE A 107 9.57 16.63 11.06
N THR A 108 8.33 16.13 11.05
CA THR A 108 7.20 16.78 11.72
C THR A 108 7.06 16.42 13.19
N GLU A 109 7.32 15.16 13.56
CA GLU A 109 7.11 14.61 14.91
C GLU A 109 8.43 14.33 15.65
N GLY A 110 9.57 14.46 14.97
CA GLY A 110 10.89 14.14 15.50
C GLY A 110 11.32 12.69 15.29
N LEU A 111 12.57 12.38 15.64
CA LEU A 111 13.15 11.07 15.39
C LEU A 111 12.42 9.95 16.17
N PRO A 112 12.09 8.82 15.52
CA PRO A 112 11.52 7.67 16.20
C PRO A 112 12.44 7.15 17.30
N ALA A 113 11.86 6.65 18.39
CA ALA A 113 12.61 6.02 19.47
C ALA A 113 13.56 4.92 18.94
N PRO A 114 14.73 4.69 19.57
CA PRO A 114 15.72 3.71 19.08
C PRO A 114 15.15 2.30 18.84
N LEU A 115 14.18 1.89 19.67
CA LEU A 115 13.50 0.61 19.51
C LEU A 115 12.66 0.52 18.21
N ARG A 116 12.04 1.63 17.77
CA ARG A 116 11.31 1.69 16.50
C ARG A 116 12.26 1.62 15.31
N LEU A 117 13.40 2.30 15.41
CA LEU A 117 14.46 2.22 14.40
C LEU A 117 15.01 0.80 14.26
N ALA A 118 15.19 0.08 15.37
CA ALA A 118 15.55 -1.34 15.35
C ALA A 118 14.48 -2.19 14.64
N GLY A 119 13.19 -1.91 14.87
CA GLY A 119 12.08 -2.54 14.17
C GLY A 119 12.10 -2.29 12.65
N PHE A 120 12.40 -1.06 12.21
CA PHE A 120 12.60 -0.75 10.79
C PHE A 120 13.78 -1.53 10.20
N GLY A 121 14.90 -1.60 10.92
CA GLY A 121 16.06 -2.41 10.51
C GLY A 121 15.70 -3.89 10.33
N LEU A 122 14.95 -4.46 11.28
CA LEU A 122 14.48 -5.84 11.20
C LEU A 122 13.54 -6.05 9.99
N ALA A 123 12.61 -5.14 9.74
CA ALA A 123 11.70 -5.21 8.60
C ALA A 123 12.46 -5.15 7.26
N LEU A 124 13.45 -4.26 7.13
CA LEU A 124 14.31 -4.17 5.95
C LEU A 124 15.12 -5.46 5.74
N LEU A 125 15.66 -6.03 6.83
CA LEU A 125 16.37 -7.30 6.77
C LEU A 125 15.47 -8.44 6.29
N SER A 126 14.22 -8.51 6.78
CA SER A 126 13.24 -9.49 6.33
C SER A 126 12.94 -9.35 4.82
N VAL A 127 12.71 -8.12 4.34
CA VAL A 127 12.47 -7.85 2.90
C VAL A 127 13.68 -8.27 2.07
N TRP A 128 14.88 -7.96 2.53
CA TRP A 128 16.11 -8.35 1.85
C TRP A 128 16.30 -9.86 1.80
N LEU A 129 16.02 -10.59 2.89
CA LEU A 129 16.07 -12.06 2.93
C LEU A 129 15.07 -12.68 1.95
N VAL A 130 13.83 -12.20 1.92
CA VAL A 130 12.79 -12.67 0.99
C VAL A 130 13.17 -12.38 -0.46
N SER A 131 13.73 -11.20 -0.72
CA SER A 131 14.17 -10.79 -2.06
C SER A 131 15.40 -11.56 -2.53
N ARG A 132 16.20 -12.10 -1.60
CA ARG A 132 17.41 -12.90 -1.86
C ARG A 132 17.16 -14.35 -2.24
N THR A 133 15.91 -14.83 -2.22
CA THR A 133 15.61 -16.17 -2.75
C THR A 133 15.87 -16.22 -4.26
N ASN A 134 17.15 -16.48 -4.54
CA ASN A 134 17.79 -16.71 -5.82
C ASN A 134 17.41 -18.13 -6.27
N SER A 135 16.75 -18.26 -7.41
CA SER A 135 17.41 -18.74 -8.65
C SER A 135 18.05 -20.12 -8.47
N THR A 136 17.20 -21.11 -8.27
CA THR A 136 17.49 -22.47 -8.72
C THR A 136 16.50 -22.80 -9.82
N ILE A 137 17.00 -22.64 -11.06
CA ILE A 137 16.63 -23.29 -12.33
C ILE A 137 15.14 -23.25 -12.71
#